data_AF-N1ZZQ4-F1
#
_entry.id   AF-N1ZZQ4-F1
#
_cell.length_a   1.000
_cell.length_b   1.000
_cell.length_c   1.000
_cell.angle_alpha   90.00
_cell.angle_beta   90.00
_cell.angle_gamma   90.00
#
_symmetry.space_group_name_H-M   'P 1'
#
loop_
_entity.id
_entity.type
_entity.pdbx_description
1 polymer ?
#
loop_
_entity_poly.entity_id
_entity_poly.type
_entity_poly.pdbx_seq_one_letter_code
_entity_poly.pdbx_strand_id
1 'polypeptide(L)'
;MRIGQTNINISKLFSQGTVFSQPKTSHRNNSGINTIDDLRSGHFKNSYGVEGMGITGKSDWRKVINVSDEMKNHVLEDVKKAFYKYGGMSGSNVAEHDAYYDKIHSYVKTLNASDRRAAPWTLSQLHLELAGRVTQAVKEKDSSWTAGKPISHEILDEIFSDDTLLQDCVNAIGENQRLDTKI
;
A
#
# COMPACT_ATOMS: atom_id res chain seq x y z
N MET A 1 -63.75 48.09 -4.58
CA MET A 1 -63.50 48.97 -5.74
C MET A 1 -62.03 48.86 -6.10
N ARG A 2 -61.74 48.79 -7.40
CA ARG A 2 -60.44 48.55 -8.04
C ARG A 2 -59.86 49.90 -8.52
N ILE A 3 -58.59 49.89 -8.96
CA ILE A 3 -57.89 50.88 -9.83
C ILE A 3 -57.09 51.93 -9.00
N GLY A 4 -55.75 52.00 -9.06
CA GLY A 4 -54.87 52.40 -10.20
C GLY A 4 -54.70 53.93 -10.16
N GLN A 5 -53.56 54.61 -10.31
CA GLN A 5 -52.28 54.47 -11.03
C GLN A 5 -51.24 55.40 -10.32
N THR A 6 -49.92 55.35 -10.47
CA THR A 6 -49.16 55.85 -11.64
C THR A 6 -47.63 55.72 -11.42
N ASN A 7 -46.96 55.10 -12.39
CA ASN A 7 -45.80 55.57 -13.18
C ASN A 7 -44.54 56.12 -12.49
N ILE A 8 -43.40 55.42 -12.66
CA ILE A 8 -42.14 56.06 -13.07
C ILE A 8 -41.42 55.19 -14.11
N ASN A 9 -40.90 55.88 -15.13
CA ASN A 9 -40.45 55.43 -16.45
C ASN A 9 -39.19 54.53 -16.52
N ILE A 10 -39.19 53.78 -17.62
CA ILE A 10 -38.13 52.96 -18.21
C ILE A 10 -37.05 53.87 -18.81
N SER A 11 -35.93 54.14 -18.12
CA SER A 11 -34.69 54.64 -18.74
C SER A 11 -33.51 54.79 -17.77
N LYS A 12 -33.06 53.71 -17.12
CA LYS A 12 -31.70 53.61 -16.55
C LYS A 12 -31.09 52.22 -16.76
N LEU A 13 -31.30 51.70 -17.96
CA LEU A 13 -30.59 50.55 -18.49
C LEU A 13 -29.20 51.03 -18.94
N PHE A 14 -28.16 50.63 -18.20
CA PHE A 14 -26.72 50.74 -18.47
C PHE A 14 -26.03 52.11 -18.39
N SER A 15 -25.22 52.29 -17.33
CA SER A 15 -23.98 53.08 -17.38
C SER A 15 -22.99 52.61 -16.31
N GLN A 16 -21.99 51.86 -16.77
CA GLN A 16 -20.56 51.96 -16.43
C GLN A 16 -20.10 51.85 -14.96
N GLY A 17 -19.27 50.84 -14.70
CA GLY A 17 -18.08 51.02 -13.85
C GLY A 17 -18.05 50.31 -12.50
N THR A 18 -18.25 48.99 -12.43
CA THR A 18 -17.78 48.22 -11.26
C THR A 18 -16.37 47.67 -11.54
N VAL A 19 -15.37 48.33 -10.95
CA VAL A 19 -14.05 47.73 -10.74
C VAL A 19 -14.28 46.53 -9.83
N PHE A 20 -14.28 45.32 -10.40
CA PHE A 20 -14.20 44.10 -9.62
C PHE A 20 -12.84 44.12 -8.92
N SER A 21 -12.84 44.42 -7.61
CA SER A 21 -11.68 44.15 -6.78
C SER A 21 -11.39 42.65 -6.88
N GLN A 22 -10.29 42.29 -7.53
CA GLN A 22 -9.83 40.90 -7.54
C GLN A 22 -9.76 40.44 -6.09
N PRO A 23 -10.36 39.30 -5.72
CA PRO A 23 -10.16 38.74 -4.41
C PRO A 23 -8.66 38.51 -4.27
N LYS A 24 -8.05 39.15 -3.26
CA LYS A 24 -6.66 38.88 -2.89
C LYS A 24 -6.55 37.37 -2.78
N THR A 25 -5.70 36.78 -3.62
CA THR A 25 -5.35 35.36 -3.57
C THR A 25 -4.93 35.08 -2.14
N SER A 26 -5.82 34.44 -1.38
CA SER A 26 -5.44 33.88 -0.11
C SER A 26 -4.32 32.91 -0.47
N HIS A 27 -3.14 33.15 0.09
CA HIS A 27 -2.10 32.14 0.08
C HIS A 27 -2.60 31.04 1.00
N ARG A 28 -3.51 30.23 0.47
CA ARG A 28 -3.95 28.99 1.09
C ARG A 28 -2.72 28.13 1.04
N ASN A 29 -2.10 27.92 2.20
CA ASN A 29 -1.01 26.96 2.35
C ASN A 29 -1.47 25.63 1.74
N ASN A 30 -0.98 25.34 0.54
CA ASN A 30 -1.44 24.26 -0.32
C ASN A 30 -0.73 22.96 0.07
N SER A 31 -0.81 22.58 1.34
CA SER A 31 -0.07 21.43 1.88
C SER A 31 -0.74 20.08 1.61
N GLY A 32 -1.89 20.05 0.93
CA GLY A 32 -2.69 18.82 0.75
C GLY A 32 -3.44 18.65 -0.57
N ILE A 33 -3.30 19.53 -1.57
CA ILE A 33 -3.95 19.35 -2.88
C ILE A 33 -2.89 19.00 -3.92
N ASN A 34 -3.02 17.80 -4.49
CA ASN A 34 -2.19 17.36 -5.60
C ASN A 34 -2.39 18.28 -6.82
N THR A 35 -1.30 18.70 -7.44
CA THR A 35 -1.30 19.45 -8.70
C THR A 35 -1.13 18.52 -9.91
N ILE A 36 -1.38 19.05 -11.12
CA ILE A 36 -1.07 18.33 -12.37
C ILE A 36 0.43 18.07 -12.51
N ASP A 37 1.26 18.97 -11.99
CA ASP A 37 2.72 18.79 -11.98
C ASP A 37 3.14 17.70 -10.98
N ASP A 38 2.44 17.55 -9.85
CA ASP A 38 2.67 16.44 -8.89
C ASP A 38 2.36 15.07 -9.49
N LEU A 39 1.32 14.99 -10.33
CA LEU A 39 1.00 13.78 -11.10
C LEU A 39 2.14 13.39 -12.05
N ARG A 40 2.74 14.38 -12.72
CA ARG A 40 3.80 14.16 -13.72
C ARG A 40 5.17 13.92 -13.09
N SER A 41 5.46 14.57 -11.96
CA SER A 41 6.73 14.49 -11.24
C SER A 41 6.83 13.31 -10.26
N GLY A 42 5.69 12.69 -9.89
CA GLY A 42 5.65 11.58 -8.92
C GLY A 42 5.52 12.04 -7.46
N HIS A 43 5.37 13.35 -7.22
CA HIS A 43 5.03 13.94 -5.93
C HIS A 43 3.54 13.87 -5.59
N PHE A 44 2.74 13.23 -6.44
CA PHE A 44 1.34 12.98 -6.16
C PHE A 44 1.17 12.17 -4.87
N LYS A 45 0.45 12.75 -3.90
CA LYS A 45 0.06 12.12 -2.64
C LYS A 45 -1.15 11.23 -2.86
N ASN A 46 -1.10 9.98 -2.39
CA ASN A 46 -2.27 9.10 -2.40
C ASN A 46 -3.34 9.56 -1.38
N SER A 47 -4.45 8.84 -1.29
CA SER A 47 -5.53 9.09 -0.31
C SER A 47 -5.08 9.07 1.16
N TYR A 48 -3.91 8.51 1.44
CA TYR A 48 -3.27 8.47 2.76
C TYR A 48 -2.23 9.60 2.95
N GLY A 49 -2.15 10.56 2.03
CA GLY A 49 -1.24 11.70 2.09
C GLY A 49 0.22 11.37 1.79
N VAL A 50 0.52 10.18 1.23
CA VAL A 50 1.88 9.70 1.00
C VAL A 50 2.28 9.89 -0.47
N GLU A 51 3.38 10.61 -0.70
CA GLU A 51 4.02 10.76 -2.02
C GLU A 51 4.79 9.50 -2.43
N GLY A 52 4.96 9.28 -3.73
CA GLY A 52 5.79 8.19 -4.26
C GLY A 52 5.12 6.81 -4.35
N MET A 53 3.80 6.75 -4.11
CA MET A 53 3.00 5.51 -4.14
C MET A 53 2.22 5.30 -5.45
N GLY A 54 2.26 6.25 -6.39
CA GLY A 54 1.58 6.11 -7.68
C GLY A 54 2.22 5.03 -8.54
N ILE A 55 1.44 4.03 -8.98
CA ILE A 55 1.89 2.94 -9.86
C ILE A 55 1.45 3.07 -11.31
N THR A 56 0.46 3.94 -11.59
CA THR A 56 -0.12 4.12 -12.93
C THR A 56 0.95 4.53 -13.93
N GLY A 57 1.13 3.74 -14.99
CA GLY A 57 2.11 4.00 -16.05
C GLY A 57 3.57 3.77 -15.65
N LYS A 58 3.83 3.11 -14.50
CA LYS A 58 5.18 2.80 -14.02
C LYS A 58 5.37 1.29 -13.91
N SER A 59 6.58 0.80 -14.21
CA SER A 59 6.97 -0.61 -14.07
C SER A 59 7.97 -0.85 -12.93
N ASP A 60 8.61 0.21 -12.45
CA ASP A 60 9.67 0.18 -11.44
C ASP A 60 9.18 -0.09 -10.01
N TRP A 61 7.87 -0.22 -9.79
CA TRP A 61 7.29 -0.57 -8.50
C TRP A 61 7.45 -2.06 -8.15
N ARG A 62 7.72 -2.91 -9.14
CA ARG A 62 7.99 -4.35 -8.93
C ARG A 62 9.45 -4.66 -8.60
N LYS A 63 10.28 -3.64 -8.36
CA LYS A 63 11.67 -3.88 -7.95
C LYS A 63 11.72 -4.45 -6.53
N VAL A 64 12.62 -5.39 -6.28
CA VAL A 64 12.94 -5.86 -4.93
C VAL A 64 13.95 -4.90 -4.33
N ILE A 65 13.67 -4.42 -3.12
CA ILE A 65 14.55 -3.53 -2.37
C ILE A 65 15.01 -4.20 -1.08
N ASN A 66 16.12 -3.73 -0.51
CA ASN A 66 16.46 -4.16 0.84
C ASN A 66 15.47 -3.56 1.85
N VAL A 67 14.70 -4.43 2.50
CA VAL A 67 13.78 -4.05 3.58
C VAL A 67 14.46 -4.22 4.94
N SER A 68 13.98 -3.51 5.98
CA SER A 68 14.53 -3.65 7.33
C SER A 68 14.26 -5.04 7.91
N ASP A 69 15.16 -5.53 8.77
CA ASP A 69 15.00 -6.83 9.41
C ASP A 69 13.75 -6.90 10.28
N GLU A 70 13.36 -5.78 10.89
CA GLU A 70 12.08 -5.66 11.59
C GLU A 70 10.89 -6.00 10.68
N MET A 71 10.88 -5.53 9.43
CA MET A 71 9.79 -5.81 8.50
C MET A 71 9.86 -7.22 7.92
N LYS A 72 11.07 -7.80 7.77
CA LYS A 72 11.22 -9.22 7.42
C LYS A 72 10.61 -10.11 8.51
N ASN A 73 10.94 -9.83 9.77
CA ASN A 73 10.38 -10.54 10.92
C ASN A 73 8.87 -10.32 11.05
N HIS A 74 8.37 -9.11 10.77
CA HIS A 74 6.93 -8.84 10.73
C HIS A 74 6.18 -9.75 9.74
N VAL A 75 6.75 -9.98 8.55
CA VAL A 75 6.20 -10.92 7.57
C VAL A 75 6.29 -12.36 8.06
N LEU A 76 7.44 -12.77 8.63
CA LEU A 76 7.63 -14.11 9.18
C LEU A 76 6.60 -14.44 10.27
N GLU A 77 6.35 -13.51 11.20
CA GLU A 77 5.38 -13.72 12.28
C GLU A 77 3.94 -13.80 11.77
N ASP A 78 3.58 -13.05 10.72
CA ASP A 78 2.27 -13.19 10.08
C ASP A 78 2.10 -14.56 9.39
N VAL A 79 3.13 -15.03 8.69
CA VAL A 79 3.15 -16.38 8.11
C VAL A 79 3.03 -17.44 9.19
N LYS A 80 3.85 -17.38 10.25
CA LYS A 80 3.74 -18.30 11.40
C LYS A 80 2.30 -18.35 11.90
N LYS A 81 1.75 -17.19 12.22
CA LYS A 81 0.37 -17.07 12.69
C LYS A 81 -0.64 -17.68 11.72
N ALA A 82 -0.49 -17.48 10.41
CA ALA A 82 -1.36 -18.09 9.40
C ALA A 82 -1.31 -19.63 9.44
N PHE A 83 -0.12 -20.21 9.61
CA PHE A 83 0.03 -21.67 9.71
C PHE A 83 -0.50 -22.24 11.02
N TYR A 84 -0.13 -21.67 12.17
CA TYR A 84 -0.61 -22.15 13.48
C TYR A 84 -2.12 -21.97 13.67
N LYS A 85 -2.68 -20.83 13.25
CA LYS A 85 -4.06 -20.47 13.56
C LYS A 85 -5.06 -20.87 12.46
N TYR A 86 -4.65 -20.79 11.21
CA TYR A 86 -5.54 -20.90 10.05
C TYR A 86 -5.16 -22.02 9.09
N GLY A 87 -4.20 -22.88 9.47
CA GLY A 87 -3.78 -24.00 8.62
C GLY A 87 -3.22 -23.54 7.28
N GLY A 88 -2.44 -22.46 7.27
CA GLY A 88 -1.78 -21.92 6.09
C GLY A 88 -2.69 -21.05 5.19
N MET A 89 -3.92 -20.76 5.63
CA MET A 89 -4.82 -19.81 4.97
C MET A 89 -4.76 -18.44 5.62
N SER A 90 -5.15 -17.39 4.89
CA SER A 90 -5.37 -16.08 5.49
C SER A 90 -6.60 -16.10 6.40
N GLY A 91 -6.48 -15.55 7.61
CA GLY A 91 -7.62 -15.38 8.51
C GLY A 91 -8.62 -14.33 8.01
N SER A 92 -9.89 -14.45 8.42
CA SER A 92 -10.94 -13.46 8.13
C SER A 92 -11.06 -12.37 9.20
N ASN A 93 -10.10 -12.26 10.12
CA ASN A 93 -10.13 -11.29 11.22
C ASN A 93 -9.64 -9.92 10.72
N VAL A 94 -10.57 -8.97 10.61
CA VAL A 94 -10.29 -7.61 10.14
C VAL A 94 -9.25 -6.90 11.02
N ALA A 95 -9.34 -7.01 12.34
CA ALA A 95 -8.40 -6.32 13.24
C ALA A 95 -6.96 -6.83 13.07
N GLU A 96 -6.80 -8.12 12.78
CA GLU A 96 -5.49 -8.72 12.52
C GLU A 96 -4.92 -8.28 11.17
N HIS A 97 -5.77 -8.24 10.14
CA HIS A 97 -5.41 -7.76 8.82
C HIS A 97 -5.00 -6.27 8.89
N ASP A 98 -5.79 -5.44 9.56
CA ASP A 98 -5.51 -4.02 9.73
C ASP A 98 -4.20 -3.80 10.49
N ALA A 99 -3.98 -4.52 11.61
CA ALA A 99 -2.73 -4.43 12.35
C ALA A 99 -1.49 -4.78 11.51
N TYR A 100 -1.60 -5.80 10.64
CA TYR A 100 -0.51 -6.18 9.74
C TYR A 100 -0.21 -5.07 8.73
N TYR A 101 -1.22 -4.52 8.06
CA TYR A 101 -1.05 -3.49 7.04
C TYR A 101 -0.71 -2.11 7.63
N ASP A 102 -1.19 -1.77 8.82
CA ASP A 102 -0.86 -0.51 9.50
C ASP A 102 0.64 -0.39 9.77
N LYS A 103 1.30 -1.50 10.10
CA LYS A 103 2.76 -1.54 10.26
C LYS A 103 3.48 -1.32 8.93
N ILE A 104 3.00 -1.94 7.83
CA ILE A 104 3.53 -1.69 6.48
C ILE A 104 3.32 -0.22 6.07
N HIS A 105 2.14 0.33 6.29
CA HIS A 105 1.81 1.73 5.98
C HIS A 105 2.68 2.72 6.77
N SER A 106 3.02 2.40 8.01
CA SER A 106 3.92 3.19 8.83
C SER A 106 5.37 3.09 8.32
N TYR A 107 5.80 1.88 7.97
CA TYR A 107 7.13 1.63 7.42
C TYR A 107 7.38 2.36 6.10
N VAL A 108 6.46 2.32 5.13
CA VAL A 108 6.67 3.01 3.84
C VAL A 108 6.88 4.52 4.00
N LYS A 109 6.35 5.14 5.06
CA LYS A 109 6.54 6.58 5.31
C LYS A 109 7.97 6.91 5.75
N THR A 110 8.71 5.95 6.31
CA THR A 110 10.11 6.14 6.73
C THR A 110 11.09 6.02 5.57
N LEU A 111 10.66 5.44 4.45
CA LEU A 111 11.49 5.22 3.26
C LEU A 111 11.55 6.46 2.35
N ASN A 112 12.60 6.50 1.51
CA ASN A 112 12.71 7.45 0.41
C ASN A 112 11.57 7.27 -0.59
N ALA A 113 11.07 8.37 -1.17
CA ALA A 113 9.94 8.37 -2.11
C ALA A 113 10.13 7.40 -3.30
N SER A 114 11.38 7.19 -3.74
CA SER A 114 11.74 6.25 -4.81
C SER A 114 11.46 4.78 -4.47
N ASP A 115 11.44 4.43 -3.18
CA ASP A 115 11.40 3.05 -2.70
C ASP A 115 10.07 2.69 -2.04
N ARG A 116 9.28 3.70 -1.64
CA ARG A 116 7.98 3.50 -0.98
C ARG A 116 7.04 2.55 -1.73
N ARG A 117 6.93 2.69 -3.05
CA ARG A 117 6.09 1.82 -3.89
C ARG A 117 6.63 0.38 -4.01
N ALA A 118 7.94 0.21 -3.90
CA ALA A 118 8.62 -1.07 -4.06
C ALA A 118 8.64 -1.90 -2.76
N ALA A 119 8.54 -1.24 -1.61
CA ALA A 119 8.59 -1.91 -0.32
C ALA A 119 7.39 -2.86 -0.08
N PRO A 120 6.12 -2.45 -0.27
CA PRO A 120 4.98 -3.37 -0.14
C PRO A 120 5.04 -4.53 -1.13
N TRP A 121 5.51 -4.28 -2.35
CA TRP A 121 5.75 -5.34 -3.32
C TRP A 121 6.77 -6.36 -2.80
N THR A 122 7.92 -5.89 -2.32
CA THR A 122 8.98 -6.74 -1.75
C THR A 122 8.45 -7.57 -0.58
N LEU A 123 7.73 -6.95 0.36
CA LEU A 123 7.15 -7.65 1.51
C LEU A 123 6.09 -8.69 1.09
N SER A 124 5.31 -8.39 0.06
CA SER A 124 4.35 -9.35 -0.50
C SER A 124 5.05 -10.54 -1.17
N GLN A 125 6.15 -10.32 -1.92
CA GLN A 125 6.93 -11.43 -2.49
C GLN A 125 7.57 -12.28 -1.40
N LEU A 126 8.13 -11.65 -0.35
CA LEU A 126 8.68 -12.36 0.80
C LEU A 126 7.62 -13.22 1.50
N HIS A 127 6.41 -12.68 1.69
CA HIS A 127 5.30 -13.43 2.27
C HIS A 127 4.93 -14.65 1.43
N LEU A 128 4.82 -14.49 0.11
CA LEU A 128 4.48 -15.59 -0.81
C LEU A 128 5.56 -16.68 -0.82
N GLU A 129 6.83 -16.29 -0.84
CA GLU A 129 7.96 -17.22 -0.82
C GLU A 129 7.99 -18.01 0.50
N LEU A 130 7.88 -17.31 1.64
CA LEU A 130 7.80 -17.94 2.97
C LEU A 130 6.64 -18.93 3.06
N ALA A 131 5.42 -18.48 2.71
CA ALA A 131 4.24 -19.33 2.76
C ALA A 131 4.36 -20.53 1.81
N GLY A 132 4.95 -20.35 0.62
CA GLY A 132 5.23 -21.41 -0.34
C GLY A 132 6.17 -22.47 0.22
N ARG A 133 7.29 -22.06 0.82
CA ARG A 133 8.27 -22.98 1.42
C ARG A 133 7.71 -23.72 2.62
N VAL A 134 7.01 -23.03 3.52
CA VAL A 134 6.35 -23.69 4.66
C VAL A 134 5.30 -24.68 4.16
N THR A 135 4.51 -24.32 3.15
CA THR A 135 3.54 -25.24 2.53
C THR A 135 4.21 -26.50 1.99
N GLN A 136 5.36 -26.35 1.31
CA GLN A 136 6.11 -27.48 0.79
C GLN A 136 6.65 -28.36 1.92
N ALA A 137 7.29 -27.77 2.94
CA ALA A 137 7.84 -28.49 4.08
C ALA A 137 6.76 -29.23 4.89
N VAL A 138 5.57 -28.62 5.06
CA VAL A 138 4.42 -29.28 5.69
C VAL A 138 3.98 -30.48 4.85
N LYS A 139 3.89 -30.36 3.53
CA LYS A 139 3.51 -31.49 2.64
C LYS A 139 4.52 -32.62 2.62
N GLU A 140 5.81 -32.32 2.80
CA GLU A 140 6.86 -33.33 2.91
C GLU A 140 6.71 -34.17 4.20
N LYS A 141 6.24 -33.55 5.29
CA LYS A 141 6.02 -34.19 6.59
C LYS A 141 4.64 -34.84 6.71
N ASP A 142 3.62 -34.20 6.15
CA ASP A 142 2.23 -34.67 6.09
C ASP A 142 1.67 -34.47 4.67
N SER A 143 1.86 -35.51 3.85
CA SER A 143 1.37 -35.51 2.46
C SER A 143 -0.16 -35.51 2.34
N SER A 144 -0.89 -35.81 3.42
CA SER A 144 -2.36 -35.82 3.44
C SER A 144 -2.96 -34.44 3.76
N TRP A 145 -2.13 -33.52 4.27
CA TRP A 145 -2.57 -32.19 4.64
C TRP A 145 -2.97 -31.34 3.42
N THR A 146 -4.01 -30.52 3.61
CA THR A 146 -4.50 -29.55 2.63
C THR A 146 -4.70 -28.20 3.30
N ALA A 147 -4.48 -27.10 2.58
CA ALA A 147 -4.65 -25.74 3.09
C ALA A 147 -6.00 -25.54 3.81
N GLY A 148 -5.96 -24.87 4.97
CA GLY A 148 -7.10 -24.66 5.86
C GLY A 148 -7.36 -25.79 6.86
N LYS A 149 -6.67 -26.93 6.73
CA LYS A 149 -6.70 -27.98 7.77
C LYS A 149 -5.67 -27.66 8.86
N PRO A 150 -5.96 -27.96 10.13
CA PRO A 150 -4.98 -27.85 11.21
C PRO A 150 -3.72 -28.67 10.90
N ILE A 151 -2.58 -28.17 11.34
CA ILE A 151 -1.26 -28.82 11.21
C ILE A 151 -0.78 -29.14 12.63
N SER A 152 -0.08 -30.26 12.80
CA SER A 152 0.55 -30.56 14.09
C SER A 152 1.53 -29.46 14.47
N HIS A 153 1.47 -28.99 15.72
CA HIS A 153 2.42 -27.98 16.21
C HIS A 153 3.86 -28.48 16.17
N GLU A 154 4.10 -29.77 16.39
CA GLU A 154 5.44 -30.36 16.31
C GLU A 154 6.07 -30.19 14.91
N ILE A 155 5.25 -30.34 13.85
CA ILE A 155 5.70 -30.13 12.46
C ILE A 155 6.02 -28.65 12.22
N LEU A 156 5.16 -27.75 12.70
CA LEU A 156 5.37 -26.31 12.54
C LEU A 156 6.59 -25.82 13.33
N ASP A 157 6.76 -26.29 14.56
CA ASP A 157 7.89 -25.96 15.42
C ASP A 157 9.20 -26.41 14.77
N GLU A 158 9.23 -27.62 14.19
CA GLU A 158 10.41 -28.10 13.43
C GLU A 158 10.73 -27.18 12.24
N ILE A 159 9.72 -26.83 11.42
CA ILE A 159 9.90 -26.00 10.22
C ILE A 159 10.35 -24.58 10.59
N PHE A 160 9.74 -23.98 11.62
CA PHE A 160 10.04 -22.59 12.01
C PHE A 160 11.25 -22.45 12.93
N SER A 161 11.80 -23.56 13.44
CA SER A 161 13.10 -23.57 14.14
C SER A 161 14.28 -23.53 13.17
N ASP A 162 14.05 -23.64 11.86
CA ASP A 162 15.08 -23.44 10.86
C ASP A 162 15.41 -21.94 10.72
N ASP A 163 16.52 -21.55 11.35
CA ASP A 163 17.04 -20.17 11.32
C ASP A 163 17.41 -19.70 9.90
N THR A 164 17.55 -20.62 8.93
CA THR A 164 17.90 -20.29 7.54
C THR A 164 16.69 -19.98 6.66
N LEU A 165 15.48 -20.42 7.05
CA LEU A 165 14.25 -20.28 6.27
C LEU A 165 14.01 -18.84 5.79
N LEU A 166 14.10 -17.87 6.69
CA LEU A 166 13.88 -16.46 6.37
C LEU A 166 14.95 -15.93 5.42
N GLN A 167 16.22 -16.26 5.68
CA GLN A 167 17.33 -15.77 4.88
C GLN A 167 17.29 -16.34 3.45
N ASP A 168 16.92 -17.61 3.31
CA ASP A 168 16.78 -18.24 2.01
C ASP A 168 15.63 -17.64 1.19
N CYS A 169 14.51 -17.31 1.83
CA CYS A 169 13.41 -16.60 1.16
C CYS A 169 13.85 -15.22 0.69
N VAL A 170 14.61 -14.49 1.51
CA VAL A 170 15.17 -13.16 1.16
C VAL A 170 16.15 -13.27 -0.02
N ASN A 171 16.96 -14.33 -0.06
CA ASN A 171 17.88 -14.58 -1.18
C ASN A 171 17.09 -14.90 -2.46
N ALA A 172 16.09 -15.78 -2.38
CA ALA A 172 15.28 -16.20 -3.51
C ALA A 172 14.53 -15.04 -4.20
N ILE A 173 13.93 -14.13 -3.42
CA ILE A 173 13.26 -12.95 -4.00
C ILE A 173 14.25 -12.03 -4.73
N GLY A 174 15.49 -11.91 -4.25
CA GLY A 174 16.54 -11.12 -4.90
C GLY A 174 17.05 -11.76 -6.20
N GLU A 175 17.09 -13.09 -6.26
CA GLU A 175 17.49 -13.84 -7.46
C GLU A 175 16.42 -13.79 -8.56
N ASN A 176 15.15 -13.96 -8.21
CA ASN A 176 14.04 -13.92 -9.17
C ASN A 176 13.99 -12.58 -9.95
N GLN A 177 14.28 -11.46 -9.28
CA GLN A 177 14.34 -10.16 -9.95
C GLN A 177 15.51 -10.04 -10.96
N ARG A 178 16.65 -10.71 -10.71
CA ARG A 178 17.78 -10.72 -11.65
C ARG A 178 17.46 -11.48 -12.94
N LEU A 179 16.51 -12.42 -12.90
CA LEU A 179 16.07 -13.19 -14.05
C LEU A 179 15.08 -12.41 -14.93
N ASP A 180 14.15 -11.67 -14.32
CA ASP A 180 13.17 -10.83 -15.03
C ASP A 180 13.80 -9.66 -15.81
N THR A 181 15.04 -9.29 -15.50
CA THR A 181 15.76 -8.19 -16.17
C THR A 181 16.54 -8.66 -17.42
N LYS A 182 16.52 -9.96 -17.74
CA LYS A 182 17.28 -10.55 -18.87
C LYS A 182 16.45 -10.87 -20.12
N ILE A 183 15.19 -10.44 -20.19
CA ILE A 183 14.29 -10.67 -21.34
C ILE A 183 14.26 -9.45 -22.25
#